data_AF-A0A356SE77-F1
#
_entry.id   AF-A0A356SE77-F1
#
_cell.length_a   1.000
_cell.length_b   1.000
_cell.length_c   1.000
_cell.angle_alpha   90.00
_cell.angle_beta   90.00
_cell.angle_gamma   90.00
#
_symmetry.space_group_name_H-M   'P 1'
#
loop_
_entity.id
_entity.type
_entity.pdbx_description
1 polymer ?
#
loop_
_entity_poly.entity_id
_entity_poly.type
_entity_poly.pdbx_seq_one_letter_code
_entity_poly.pdbx_strand_id
1 'polypeptide(L)' 'ALGISADADDRALKKAYRRLMSENHPDKLSARGVPEEMVALATQRSQNITAAYDVIKASRGLK' A
#
# COMPACT_ATOMS: atom_id res chain seq x y z
N ALA A 1 -6.33 -2.70 6.51
CA ALA A 1 -5.76 -1.66 7.41
C ALA A 1 -4.24 -1.61 7.20
N LEU A 2 -3.61 -0.42 7.24
CA LEU A 2 -2.17 -0.24 6.95
C LEU A 2 -1.22 -0.77 8.04
N GLY A 3 -1.74 -1.41 9.10
CA GLY A 3 -0.94 -2.03 10.15
C GLY A 3 -0.20 -1.03 11.05
N ILE A 4 -0.70 0.19 11.16
CA ILE A 4 -0.16 1.26 12.02
C ILE A 4 -1.22 1.73 13.01
N SER A 5 -0.78 2.27 14.16
CA SER A 5 -1.69 2.91 15.12
C SER A 5 -2.39 4.12 14.50
N ALA A 6 -3.59 4.45 14.98
CA ALA A 6 -4.27 5.70 14.63
C ALA A 6 -3.41 6.94 14.98
N ASP A 7 -2.61 6.84 16.04
CA ASP A 7 -1.73 7.89 16.55
C ASP A 7 -0.36 7.92 15.85
N ALA A 8 -0.12 7.01 14.89
CA ALA A 8 1.15 6.95 14.18
C ALA A 8 1.42 8.28 13.46
N ASP A 9 2.65 8.78 13.51
CA ASP A 9 3.03 10.00 12.81
C ASP A 9 3.02 9.83 11.27
N ASP A 10 3.09 10.93 10.55
CA ASP A 10 3.02 10.91 9.08
C ASP A 10 4.22 10.20 8.45
N ARG A 11 5.35 10.16 9.17
CA ARG A 11 6.54 9.44 8.75
C ARG A 11 6.32 7.94 8.81
N ALA A 12 5.71 7.43 9.88
CA ALA A 12 5.33 6.03 10.04
C ALA A 12 4.26 5.65 9.01
N LEU A 13 3.26 6.50 8.77
CA LEU A 13 2.26 6.31 7.72
C LEU A 13 2.92 6.15 6.33
N LYS A 14 3.79 7.09 5.93
CA LYS A 14 4.54 7.03 4.66
C LYS A 14 5.48 5.81 4.59
N LYS A 15 6.04 5.37 5.71
CA LYS A 15 6.91 4.20 5.77
C LYS A 15 6.11 2.91 5.57
N ALA A 16 4.99 2.77 6.26
CA ALA A 16 4.10 1.62 6.13
C ALA A 16 3.53 1.52 4.70
N TYR A 17 3.05 2.64 4.14
CA TYR A 17 2.59 2.70 2.76
C TYR A 17 3.65 2.20 1.76
N ARG A 18 4.88 2.75 1.82
CA ARG A 18 5.97 2.34 0.92
C ARG A 18 6.36 0.88 1.06
N ARG A 19 6.38 0.35 2.29
CA ARG A 19 6.65 -1.07 2.55
C ARG A 19 5.58 -1.95 1.91
N LEU A 20 4.31 -1.68 2.20
CA LEU A 20 3.18 -2.45 1.69
C LEU A 20 3.11 -2.41 0.16
N MET A 21 3.34 -1.25 -0.45
CA MET A 21 3.42 -1.13 -1.92
C MET A 21 4.59 -1.93 -2.49
N SER A 22 5.76 -1.91 -1.85
CA SER A 22 6.91 -2.71 -2.31
C SER A 22 6.66 -4.22 -2.21
N GLU A 23 5.88 -4.66 -1.22
CA GLU A 23 5.51 -6.07 -1.03
C GLU A 23 4.45 -6.54 -2.05
N ASN A 24 3.56 -5.64 -2.48
CA ASN A 24 2.41 -5.98 -3.33
C ASN A 24 2.50 -5.40 -4.76
N HIS A 25 3.63 -4.79 -5.15
CA HIS A 25 3.72 -4.12 -6.44
C HIS A 25 3.56 -5.12 -7.60
N PRO A 26 2.59 -4.92 -8.51
CA PRO A 26 2.35 -5.83 -9.62
C PRO A 26 3.61 -5.99 -10.49
N ASP A 27 4.30 -4.92 -10.86
CA ASP A 27 5.54 -5.01 -11.66
C ASP A 27 6.62 -5.88 -11.03
N LYS A 28 6.82 -5.80 -9.70
CA LYS A 28 7.82 -6.61 -9.00
C LYS A 28 7.44 -8.09 -8.98
N LEU A 29 6.15 -8.37 -8.97
CA LEU A 29 5.61 -9.72 -8.95
C LEU A 29 5.63 -10.33 -10.35
N SER A 30 5.19 -9.59 -11.37
CA SER A 30 5.31 -9.97 -12.78
C SER A 30 6.77 -10.26 -13.17
N ALA A 31 7.72 -9.43 -12.73
CA ALA A 31 9.15 -9.64 -12.96
C ALA A 31 9.71 -10.90 -12.29
N ARG A 32 9.03 -11.44 -11.27
CA ARG A 32 9.39 -12.70 -10.60
C ARG A 32 8.75 -13.93 -11.24
N GLY A 33 7.99 -13.75 -12.32
CA GLY A 33 7.30 -14.84 -13.01
C GLY A 33 6.18 -15.47 -12.18
N VAL A 34 5.58 -14.72 -11.24
CA VAL A 34 4.42 -15.24 -10.51
C VAL A 34 3.19 -15.31 -11.43
N PRO A 35 2.24 -16.23 -11.17
CA PRO A 35 1.03 -16.37 -11.97
C PRO A 35 0.21 -15.08 -12.07
N GLU A 36 -0.49 -14.90 -13.18
CA GLU A 36 -1.32 -13.72 -13.44
C GLU A 36 -2.40 -13.50 -12.36
N GLU A 37 -2.99 -14.57 -11.83
CA GLU A 37 -3.94 -14.49 -10.70
C GLU A 37 -3.30 -13.87 -9.44
N MET A 38 -2.03 -14.18 -9.17
CA MET A 38 -1.30 -13.61 -8.04
C MET A 38 -0.97 -12.14 -8.29
N VAL A 39 -0.68 -11.75 -9.54
CA VAL A 39 -0.50 -10.35 -9.94
C VAL A 39 -1.81 -9.57 -9.81
N ALA A 40 -2.94 -10.15 -10.20
CA ALA A 40 -4.26 -9.55 -10.03
C ALA A 40 -4.61 -9.35 -8.54
N LEU A 41 -4.35 -10.35 -7.71
CA LEU A 41 -4.54 -10.23 -6.25
C LEU A 41 -3.66 -9.13 -5.65
N ALA A 42 -2.40 -9.05 -6.09
CA ALA A 42 -1.48 -8.02 -5.62
C ALA A 42 -1.85 -6.61 -6.10
N THR A 43 -2.40 -6.50 -7.30
CA THR A 43 -2.99 -5.25 -7.83
C THR A 43 -4.14 -4.80 -6.94
N GLN A 44 -5.08 -5.70 -6.62
CA GLN A 44 -6.21 -5.39 -5.75
C GLN A 44 -5.74 -4.95 -4.35
N ARG A 45 -4.73 -5.63 -3.80
CA ARG A 45 -4.13 -5.24 -2.51
C ARG A 45 -3.49 -3.87 -2.59
N SER A 46 -2.73 -3.58 -3.63
CA SER A 46 -2.08 -2.29 -3.85
C SER A 46 -3.11 -1.15 -3.95
N GLN A 47 -4.21 -1.37 -4.67
CA GLN A 47 -5.32 -0.40 -4.73
C GLN A 47 -5.92 -0.14 -3.34
N ASN A 48 -6.17 -1.19 -2.55
CA ASN A 48 -6.70 -1.04 -1.19
C ASN A 48 -5.72 -0.29 -0.27
N ILE A 49 -4.42 -0.52 -0.42
CA ILE A 49 -3.36 0.17 0.32
C ILE A 49 -3.37 1.67 -0.03
N THR A 50 -3.41 2.01 -1.33
CA THR A 50 -3.46 3.39 -1.80
C THR A 50 -4.73 4.10 -1.30
N ALA A 51 -5.90 3.48 -1.45
CA ALA A 51 -7.17 4.04 -0.98
C ALA A 51 -7.15 4.33 0.54
N ALA A 52 -6.65 3.38 1.35
CA ALA A 52 -6.51 3.59 2.79
C ALA A 52 -5.53 4.73 3.13
N TYR A 53 -4.42 4.82 2.41
CA TYR A 53 -3.44 5.90 2.60
C TYR A 53 -4.05 7.25 2.23
N ASP A 54 -4.79 7.35 1.13
CA ASP A 54 -5.42 8.59 0.67
C ASP A 54 -6.47 9.09 1.65
N VAL A 55 -7.30 8.21 2.21
CA VAL A 55 -8.29 8.56 3.24
C VAL A 55 -7.60 9.16 4.48
N ILE A 56 -6.53 8.53 4.97
CA ILE A 56 -5.79 9.04 6.13
C ILE A 56 -5.09 10.35 5.79
N LYS A 57 -4.50 10.45 4.59
CA LYS A 57 -3.80 11.64 4.11
C LYS A 57 -4.76 12.83 4.03
N ALA A 58 -5.96 12.63 3.50
CA ALA A 58 -7.04 13.62 3.46
C ALA A 58 -7.50 14.02 4.87
N SER A 59 -7.71 13.04 5.76
CA SER A 59 -8.10 13.29 7.16
C SER A 59 -7.05 14.09 7.94
N ARG A 60 -5.78 14.01 7.56
CA ARG A 60 -4.66 14.71 8.23
C ARG A 60 -4.26 16.02 7.54
N GLY A 61 -4.92 16.40 6.44
CA GLY A 61 -4.59 17.61 5.69
C GLY A 61 -3.23 17.56 4.98
N LEU A 62 -2.70 16.36 4.74
CA LEU A 62 -1.41 16.16 4.07
C LEU A 62 -1.59 16.36 2.55
N LYS A 63 -0.76 17.21 1.94
CA LYS A 63 -0.67 17.37 0.48
C LYS A 63 0.41 16.48 -0.13
#